data_AF-A0A7X8Z2K0-F1
#
_entry.id   AF-A0A7X8Z2K0-F1
#
_cell.length_a   1.000
_cell.length_b   1.000
_cell.length_c   1.000
_cell.angle_alpha   90.00
_cell.angle_beta   90.00
_cell.angle_gamma   90.00
#
_symmetry.space_group_name_H-M   'P 1'
#
loop_
_entity.id
_entity.type
_entity.pdbx_description
1 polymer ?
#
loop_
_entity_poly.entity_id
_entity_poly.type
_entity_poly.pdbx_seq_one_letter_code
_entity_poly.pdbx_strand_id
1 'polypeptide(L)'
;MGALPEDELVATCADCGASIYREHIHRRLAGRWAGGLYCGHCLAARQGVNVSEDLASLSLADETEVGDRNQRSSVMGGSSVLSDSTAGDLVAYKRTLNITGQAATRVRTFHARLTEGAMRNLDRQVNAWVDSNPEIEIKFSTTTIAPWEGKQAEPHLILMIFY
;
A
#
# COMPACT_ATOMS: atom_id res chain seq x y z
N MET A 1 -29.37 0.10 -32.87
CA MET A 1 -29.42 -0.77 -31.68
C MET A 1 -28.36 -1.85 -31.89
N GLY A 2 -27.14 -1.61 -31.41
CA GLY A 2 -26.04 -2.58 -31.51
C GLY A 2 -26.14 -3.53 -30.33
N ALA A 3 -26.44 -4.80 -30.60
CA ALA A 3 -26.36 -5.85 -29.60
C ALA A 3 -24.92 -5.95 -29.09
N LEU A 4 -24.73 -5.84 -27.79
CA LEU A 4 -23.46 -6.13 -27.13
C LEU A 4 -23.16 -7.63 -27.35
N PRO A 5 -21.92 -8.00 -27.69
CA PRO A 5 -21.58 -9.40 -27.96
C PRO A 5 -21.77 -10.24 -26.69
N GLU A 6 -22.61 -11.27 -26.79
CA GLU A 6 -22.91 -12.25 -25.73
C GLU A 6 -21.71 -13.17 -25.36
N ASP A 7 -20.50 -12.85 -25.84
CA ASP A 7 -19.29 -13.67 -25.66
C ASP A 7 -18.48 -13.33 -24.40
N GLU A 8 -18.91 -12.36 -23.60
CA GLU A 8 -18.30 -12.05 -22.31
C GLU A 8 -18.96 -12.86 -21.19
N LEU A 9 -18.91 -14.19 -21.32
CA LEU A 9 -19.38 -15.13 -20.29
C LEU A 9 -18.48 -15.02 -19.04
N VAL A 10 -18.83 -14.07 -18.19
CA VAL A 10 -18.29 -13.91 -16.84
C VAL A 10 -18.86 -15.04 -15.99
N ALA A 11 -18.09 -16.11 -15.80
CA ALA A 11 -18.42 -17.10 -14.79
C ALA A 11 -18.02 -16.55 -13.42
N THR A 12 -18.75 -16.89 -12.36
CA THR A 12 -18.42 -16.41 -11.02
C THR A 12 -17.73 -17.51 -10.21
N CYS A 13 -16.78 -17.11 -9.36
CA CYS A 13 -16.16 -17.99 -8.39
C CYS A 13 -17.23 -18.55 -7.45
N ALA A 14 -17.27 -19.87 -7.28
CA ALA A 14 -18.24 -20.53 -6.41
C ALA A 14 -18.08 -20.22 -4.92
N ASP A 15 -16.95 -19.63 -4.51
CA ASP A 15 -16.63 -19.34 -3.10
C ASP A 15 -16.78 -17.85 -2.78
N CYS A 16 -16.05 -17.00 -3.50
CA CYS A 16 -15.98 -15.56 -3.23
C CYS A 16 -16.83 -14.70 -4.16
N GLY A 17 -17.51 -15.30 -5.14
CA GLY A 17 -18.35 -14.59 -6.11
C GLY A 17 -17.59 -13.73 -7.12
N ALA A 18 -16.25 -13.74 -7.12
CA ALA A 18 -15.45 -12.95 -8.04
C ALA A 18 -15.70 -13.33 -9.51
N SER A 19 -15.72 -12.33 -10.38
CA SER A 19 -15.81 -12.50 -11.83
C SER A 19 -14.57 -13.23 -12.38
N ILE A 20 -14.80 -14.33 -13.08
CA ILE A 20 -13.80 -15.15 -13.76
C ILE A 20 -14.05 -15.05 -15.26
N TYR A 21 -13.13 -14.37 -15.92
CA TYR A 21 -13.12 -14.25 -17.37
C TYR A 21 -12.38 -15.44 -18.01
N ARG A 22 -12.60 -15.63 -19.31
CA ARG A 22 -12.07 -16.76 -20.06
C ARG A 22 -10.55 -16.76 -20.10
N GLU A 23 -9.92 -15.59 -20.16
CA GLU A 23 -8.47 -15.42 -20.10
C GLU A 23 -7.87 -15.86 -18.76
N HIS A 24 -8.61 -15.75 -17.66
CA HIS A 24 -8.15 -16.24 -16.36
C HIS A 24 -8.05 -17.77 -16.35
N ILE A 25 -8.97 -18.46 -17.02
CA ILE A 25 -8.91 -19.92 -17.19
C ILE A 25 -7.73 -20.29 -18.10
N HIS A 26 -7.56 -19.60 -19.23
CA HIS A 26 -6.47 -19.88 -20.19
C HIS A 26 -5.08 -19.65 -19.58
N ARG A 27 -4.90 -18.61 -18.77
CA ARG A 27 -3.65 -18.31 -18.07
C ARG A 27 -3.44 -19.12 -16.79
N ARG A 28 -4.34 -20.07 -16.49
CA ARG A 28 -4.35 -20.88 -15.26
C ARG A 28 -4.41 -20.04 -13.97
N LEU A 29 -4.98 -18.84 -14.06
CA LEU A 29 -5.27 -17.95 -12.92
C LEU A 29 -6.65 -18.24 -12.30
N ALA A 30 -7.45 -19.12 -12.91
CA ALA A 30 -8.67 -19.67 -12.37
C ALA A 30 -8.83 -21.11 -12.86
N GLY A 31 -9.51 -21.95 -12.08
CA GLY A 31 -9.58 -23.39 -12.36
C GLY A 31 -10.79 -24.05 -11.73
N ARG A 32 -11.09 -25.26 -12.21
CA ARG A 32 -12.19 -26.08 -11.66
C ARG A 32 -11.67 -27.00 -10.57
N TRP A 33 -12.39 -27.10 -9.47
CA TRP A 33 -12.10 -28.00 -8.35
C TRP A 33 -13.40 -28.62 -7.85
N ALA A 34 -13.47 -29.94 -7.68
CA ALA A 34 -14.68 -30.64 -7.22
C ALA A 34 -15.99 -30.24 -7.95
N GLY A 35 -15.92 -29.94 -9.25
CA GLY A 35 -17.07 -29.52 -10.07
C GLY A 35 -17.39 -28.02 -10.07
N GLY A 36 -16.85 -27.23 -9.13
CA GLY A 36 -17.02 -25.78 -9.07
C GLY A 36 -15.89 -25.02 -9.79
N LEU A 37 -16.15 -23.79 -10.24
CA LEU A 37 -15.14 -22.88 -10.79
C LEU A 37 -14.65 -21.92 -9.70
N TYR A 38 -13.33 -21.79 -9.54
CA TYR A 38 -12.71 -20.98 -8.51
C TYR A 38 -11.66 -20.03 -9.09
N CYS A 39 -11.57 -18.82 -8.53
CA CYS A 39 -10.50 -17.89 -8.83
C CYS A 39 -9.16 -18.38 -8.26
N GLY A 40 -8.04 -17.86 -8.73
CA GLY A 40 -6.70 -18.31 -8.34
C GLY A 40 -6.45 -18.27 -6.85
N HIS A 41 -7.02 -17.29 -6.15
CA HIS A 41 -6.91 -17.19 -4.69
C HIS A 41 -7.63 -18.34 -3.97
N CYS A 42 -8.92 -18.54 -4.26
CA CYS A 42 -9.70 -19.62 -3.65
C CYS A 42 -9.22 -21.01 -4.09
N LEU A 43 -8.71 -21.13 -5.31
CA LEU A 43 -8.15 -22.37 -5.83
C LEU A 43 -6.84 -22.73 -5.12
N ALA A 44 -5.91 -21.78 -4.96
CA ALA A 44 -4.64 -22.00 -4.26
C ALA A 44 -4.87 -22.40 -2.79
N ALA A 45 -5.79 -21.71 -2.10
CA ALA A 45 -6.18 -22.04 -0.73
C ALA A 45 -6.72 -23.47 -0.60
N ARG A 46 -7.44 -23.98 -1.61
CA ARG A 46 -8.04 -25.33 -1.61
C ARG A 46 -7.08 -26.43 -2.04
N GLN A 47 -6.10 -26.12 -2.89
CA GLN A 47 -5.09 -27.08 -3.34
C GLN A 47 -3.98 -27.33 -2.31
N GLY A 48 -3.94 -26.56 -1.22
CA GLY A 48 -2.88 -26.67 -0.21
C GLY A 48 -1.49 -26.32 -0.76
N VAL A 49 -1.43 -25.70 -1.95
CA VAL A 49 -0.20 -25.26 -2.58
C VAL A 49 0.14 -23.88 -2.01
N ASN A 50 0.98 -23.87 -0.98
CA ASN A 50 1.76 -22.68 -0.66
C ASN A 50 2.67 -22.40 -1.87
N VAL A 51 2.41 -21.30 -2.59
CA VAL A 51 3.33 -20.82 -3.62
C VAL A 51 4.52 -20.19 -2.88
N SER A 52 5.38 -21.06 -2.37
CA SER A 52 6.68 -20.77 -1.79
C SER A 52 7.68 -21.57 -2.58
N GLU A 53 8.79 -20.93 -2.95
CA GLU A 53 9.97 -21.48 -3.63
C GLU A 53 9.91 -21.48 -5.17
N ASP A 54 10.45 -20.39 -5.74
CA ASP A 54 11.65 -20.53 -6.60
C ASP A 54 12.28 -19.14 -6.83
N LEU A 55 13.30 -18.80 -6.04
CA LEU A 55 14.36 -17.87 -6.42
C LEU A 55 15.61 -18.25 -5.62
N ALA A 56 16.40 -19.10 -6.26
CA ALA A 56 17.64 -19.65 -5.76
C ALA A 56 18.69 -18.56 -5.43
N SER A 57 19.26 -18.71 -4.23
CA SER A 57 20.67 -18.55 -3.87
C SER A 57 21.54 -17.64 -4.74
N LEU A 58 21.72 -16.40 -4.29
CA LEU A 58 22.94 -15.64 -4.52
C LEU A 58 23.77 -15.65 -3.22
N SER A 59 24.81 -16.48 -3.22
CA SER A 59 25.87 -16.47 -2.21
C SER A 59 26.72 -15.21 -2.41
N LEU A 60 26.64 -14.28 -1.45
CA LEU A 60 27.62 -13.21 -1.29
C LEU A 60 28.73 -13.71 -0.37
N ALA A 61 29.95 -13.69 -0.88
CA ALA A 61 31.16 -13.95 -0.10
C ALA A 61 31.43 -12.79 0.87
N ASP A 62 31.60 -13.15 2.14
CA ASP A 62 32.40 -12.46 3.16
C ASP A 62 33.88 -12.52 2.69
N GLU A 63 34.83 -11.63 2.99
CA GLU A 63 35.39 -11.13 4.26
C GLU A 63 36.14 -9.80 3.92
N THR A 64 36.50 -8.85 4.79
CA THR A 64 37.31 -8.94 6.01
C THR A 64 37.26 -7.64 6.84
N GLU A 65 37.08 -7.84 8.15
CA GLU A 65 37.56 -7.17 9.37
C GLU A 65 38.41 -5.88 9.30
N VAL A 66 38.03 -4.87 10.11
CA VAL A 66 38.99 -4.02 10.87
C VAL A 66 38.37 -3.53 12.20
N GLY A 67 38.98 -3.94 13.32
CA GLY A 67 39.41 -3.01 14.39
C GLY A 67 38.47 -2.70 15.57
N ASP A 68 38.71 -3.41 16.67
CA ASP A 68 38.24 -3.15 18.04
C ASP A 68 38.75 -1.82 18.62
N ARG A 69 37.85 -0.99 19.19
CA ARG A 69 38.19 0.09 20.15
C ARG A 69 37.06 0.30 21.16
N ASN A 70 37.25 -0.30 22.33
CA ASN A 70 36.55 0.00 23.57
C ASN A 70 37.11 1.29 24.22
N GLN A 71 36.27 2.32 24.43
CA GLN A 71 36.19 3.13 25.68
C GLN A 71 35.21 4.32 25.58
N ARG A 72 34.15 4.24 26.39
CA ARG A 72 33.45 5.29 27.17
C ARG A 72 33.52 6.75 26.69
N SER A 73 32.35 7.34 26.40
CA SER A 73 31.82 8.50 27.14
C SER A 73 30.45 8.93 26.61
N SER A 74 29.56 9.21 27.55
CA SER A 74 28.23 9.79 27.39
C SER A 74 28.28 11.20 26.81
N VAL A 75 27.63 11.44 25.68
CA VAL A 75 27.18 12.79 25.27
C VAL A 75 25.81 12.68 24.60
N MET A 76 24.83 13.36 25.19
CA MET A 76 23.53 13.70 24.61
C MET A 76 23.73 14.37 23.25
N GLY A 77 23.15 13.81 22.21
CA GLY A 77 23.23 14.38 20.87
C GLY A 77 22.61 13.45 19.84
N GLY A 78 21.44 12.89 20.15
CA GLY A 78 20.64 12.15 19.18
C GLY A 78 20.10 13.12 18.15
N SER A 79 20.93 13.48 17.17
CA SER A 79 20.50 14.05 15.91
C SER A 79 19.49 13.09 15.32
N SER A 80 18.23 13.43 15.53
CA SER A 80 17.09 12.76 14.94
C SER A 80 17.27 12.92 13.43
N VAL A 81 17.78 11.88 12.78
CA VAL A 81 17.59 11.69 11.34
C VAL A 81 16.12 11.30 11.19
N LEU A 82 15.24 12.29 11.39
CA LEU A 82 13.88 12.22 10.89
C LEU A 82 14.06 12.17 9.38
N SER A 83 13.93 10.98 8.82
CA SER A 83 13.54 10.83 7.42
C SER A 83 12.20 11.55 7.31
N ASP A 84 12.27 12.84 7.01
CA ASP A 84 11.14 13.64 6.56
C ASP A 84 10.77 13.13 5.17
N SER A 85 10.09 11.99 5.15
CA SER A 85 9.47 11.45 3.94
C SER A 85 8.24 12.28 3.52
N THR A 86 7.98 13.43 4.17
CA THR A 86 6.84 14.31 3.86
C THR A 86 7.24 15.54 3.04
N ALA A 87 8.54 15.79 2.84
CA ALA A 87 9.05 16.62 1.75
C ALA A 87 8.85 15.87 0.42
N GLY A 88 7.58 15.65 0.05
CA GLY A 88 7.23 15.19 -1.29
C GLY A 88 7.84 16.15 -2.29
N ASP A 89 8.50 15.61 -3.31
CA ASP A 89 8.90 16.34 -4.51
C ASP A 89 7.84 17.37 -4.85
N LEU A 90 8.25 18.61 -5.09
CA LEU A 90 7.40 19.69 -5.60
C LEU A 90 6.98 19.37 -7.04
N VAL A 91 6.23 18.28 -7.20
CA VAL A 91 5.59 17.93 -8.46
C VAL A 91 4.53 18.98 -8.68
N ALA A 92 4.81 19.91 -9.59
CA ALA A 92 3.84 20.89 -10.04
C ALA A 92 2.68 20.17 -10.75
N TYR A 93 1.61 19.92 -10.00
CA TYR A 93 0.41 19.29 -10.54
C TYR A 93 -0.27 20.24 -11.53
N LYS A 94 -0.66 19.71 -12.70
CA LYS A 94 -1.28 20.48 -13.79
C LYS A 94 -2.64 21.09 -13.43
N ARG A 95 -3.39 20.47 -12.50
CA ARG A 95 -4.70 20.98 -12.05
C ARG A 95 -4.53 22.01 -10.96
N THR A 96 -5.17 23.16 -11.13
CA THR A 96 -5.26 24.23 -10.13
C THR A 96 -6.02 23.77 -8.90
N LEU A 97 -5.69 24.34 -7.75
CA LEU A 97 -6.44 24.17 -6.51
C LEU A 97 -7.80 24.87 -6.64
N ASN A 98 -8.83 24.28 -6.03
CA ASN A 98 -10.20 24.76 -6.15
C ASN A 98 -10.77 25.02 -4.75
N ILE A 99 -11.06 26.30 -4.43
CA ILE A 99 -11.52 26.79 -3.12
C ILE A 99 -13.06 26.97 -3.10
N THR A 100 -13.80 26.14 -3.84
CA THR A 100 -15.27 26.27 -3.97
C THR A 100 -16.03 25.38 -2.99
N GLY A 101 -15.35 24.67 -2.09
CA GLY A 101 -15.95 23.67 -1.21
C GLY A 101 -16.41 22.38 -1.91
N GLN A 102 -16.27 22.29 -3.25
CA GLN A 102 -16.68 21.13 -4.04
C GLN A 102 -15.53 20.61 -4.93
N ALA A 103 -15.65 19.34 -5.35
CA ALA A 103 -14.74 18.68 -6.30
C ALA A 103 -13.24 18.80 -5.93
N ALA A 104 -12.76 17.87 -5.11
CA ALA A 104 -11.33 17.76 -4.79
C ALA A 104 -10.50 17.55 -6.06
N THR A 105 -9.39 18.28 -6.18
CA THR A 105 -8.52 18.20 -7.36
C THR A 105 -7.25 17.42 -7.07
N ARG A 106 -6.91 17.25 -5.79
CA ARG A 106 -5.73 16.54 -5.30
C ARG A 106 -6.07 15.66 -4.10
N VAL A 107 -5.15 14.75 -3.81
CA VAL A 107 -5.21 13.85 -2.65
C VAL A 107 -3.84 13.79 -2.02
N ARG A 108 -3.80 13.78 -0.69
CA ARG A 108 -2.58 13.48 0.08
C ARG A 108 -2.85 12.30 0.99
N THR A 109 -1.99 11.31 0.91
CA THR A 109 -2.07 10.09 1.72
C THR A 109 -1.05 10.17 2.84
N PHE A 110 -1.51 9.90 4.05
CA PHE A 110 -0.70 9.67 5.23
C PHE A 110 -0.95 8.25 5.72
N HIS A 111 0.02 7.66 6.39
CA HIS A 111 -0.18 6.38 7.05
C HIS A 111 0.59 6.30 8.35
N ALA A 112 0.10 5.50 9.29
CA ALA A 112 0.79 5.23 10.55
C ALA A 112 0.52 3.81 11.03
N ARG A 113 1.50 3.25 11.73
CA ARG A 113 1.30 2.04 12.53
C ARG A 113 0.23 2.28 13.59
N LEU A 114 -0.50 1.24 13.97
CA LEU A 114 -1.50 1.28 15.04
C LEU A 114 -0.87 1.26 16.45
N THR A 115 0.05 2.20 16.69
CA THR A 115 0.67 2.42 18.00
C THR A 115 0.43 3.86 18.44
N GLU A 116 0.35 4.10 19.75
CA GLU A 116 0.05 5.43 20.29
C GLU A 116 1.07 6.50 19.83
N GLY A 117 2.35 6.17 19.85
CA GLY A 117 3.41 7.08 19.41
C GLY A 117 3.31 7.43 17.92
N ALA A 118 2.97 6.45 17.07
CA ALA A 118 2.81 6.67 15.64
C ALA A 118 1.56 7.52 15.33
N MET A 119 0.46 7.29 16.04
CA MET A 119 -0.77 8.09 15.92
C MET A 119 -0.54 9.56 16.31
N ARG A 120 0.13 9.82 17.45
CA ARG A 120 0.49 11.19 17.85
C ARG A 120 1.46 11.87 16.87
N ASN A 121 2.25 11.09 16.14
CA ASN A 121 3.13 11.61 15.09
C ASN A 121 2.36 11.94 13.82
N LEU A 122 1.40 11.09 13.45
CA LEU A 122 0.48 11.32 12.34
C LEU A 122 -0.28 12.64 12.52
N ASP A 123 -0.84 12.88 13.71
CA ASP A 123 -1.54 14.13 14.02
C ASP A 123 -0.66 15.36 13.82
N ARG A 124 0.60 15.28 14.27
CA ARG A 124 1.58 16.37 14.08
C ARG A 124 1.90 16.60 12.60
N GLN A 125 2.09 15.53 11.83
CA GLN A 125 2.39 15.64 10.39
C GLN A 125 1.22 16.21 9.60
N VAL A 126 -0.01 15.80 9.92
CA VAL A 126 -1.21 16.32 9.26
C VAL A 126 -1.36 17.80 9.55
N ASN A 127 -1.32 18.20 10.83
CA ASN A 127 -1.47 19.61 11.19
C ASN A 127 -0.35 20.49 10.61
N ALA A 128 0.92 20.06 10.73
CA ALA A 128 2.05 20.80 10.17
C ALA A 128 1.94 20.96 8.64
N TRP A 129 1.42 19.95 7.94
CA TRP A 129 1.15 20.06 6.51
C TRP A 129 0.04 21.05 6.20
N VAL A 130 -1.08 21.00 6.91
CA VAL A 130 -2.19 21.95 6.70
C VAL A 130 -1.71 23.38 6.95
N ASP A 131 -0.97 23.62 8.03
CA ASP A 131 -0.42 24.94 8.38
C ASP A 131 0.55 25.46 7.32
N SER A 132 1.29 24.57 6.65
CA SER A 132 2.25 24.92 5.60
C SER A 132 1.61 25.16 4.23
N ASN A 133 0.32 24.87 4.05
CA ASN A 133 -0.40 24.98 2.78
C ASN A 133 -1.70 25.80 2.97
N PRO A 134 -1.63 27.11 3.29
CA PRO A 134 -2.82 27.93 3.53
C PRO A 134 -3.74 28.09 2.31
N GLU A 135 -3.26 27.79 1.10
CA GLU A 135 -4.01 27.86 -0.15
C GLU A 135 -4.92 26.65 -0.41
N ILE A 136 -4.78 25.56 0.37
CA ILE A 136 -5.60 24.37 0.20
C ILE A 136 -6.90 24.46 1.02
N GLU A 137 -7.97 23.95 0.45
CA GLU A 137 -9.23 23.75 1.14
C GLU A 137 -9.49 22.25 1.27
N ILE A 138 -9.50 21.72 2.50
CA ILE A 138 -9.83 20.31 2.73
C ILE A 138 -11.33 20.12 2.54
N LYS A 139 -11.71 19.24 1.60
CA LYS A 139 -13.11 18.95 1.28
C LYS A 139 -13.65 17.77 2.05
N PHE A 140 -12.88 16.68 2.08
CA PHE A 140 -13.22 15.51 2.87
C PHE A 140 -11.98 14.66 3.13
N SER A 141 -12.08 13.75 4.09
CA SER A 141 -11.06 12.75 4.37
C SER A 141 -11.69 11.37 4.47
N THR A 142 -10.88 10.36 4.17
CA THR A 142 -11.28 8.96 4.30
C THR A 142 -10.18 8.20 5.02
N THR A 143 -10.56 7.23 5.84
CA THR A 143 -9.62 6.36 6.54
C THR A 143 -9.91 4.90 6.23
N THR A 144 -8.86 4.09 6.22
CA THR A 144 -8.98 2.63 6.16
C THR A 144 -7.84 2.00 6.94
N ILE A 145 -8.05 0.79 7.46
CA ILE A 145 -7.00 0.00 8.09
C ILE A 145 -6.71 -1.18 7.17
N ALA A 146 -5.47 -1.30 6.73
CA ALA A 146 -5.04 -2.35 5.81
C ALA A 146 -3.59 -2.77 6.11
N PRO A 147 -3.18 -3.99 5.73
CA PRO A 147 -1.78 -4.38 5.76
C PRO A 147 -0.99 -3.47 4.82
N TRP A 148 0.06 -2.83 5.36
CA TRP A 148 1.00 -2.05 4.56
C TRP A 148 2.19 -2.93 4.20
N GLU A 149 2.47 -3.05 2.90
CA GLU A 149 3.54 -3.92 2.41
C GLU A 149 4.92 -3.33 2.73
N GLY A 150 5.74 -4.14 3.39
CA GLY A 150 7.13 -3.86 3.76
C GLY A 150 7.84 -5.19 4.01
N LYS A 151 8.91 -5.19 4.82
CA LYS A 151 9.58 -6.46 5.21
C LYS A 151 8.65 -7.38 6.01
N GLN A 152 7.77 -6.81 6.82
CA GLN A 152 6.71 -7.50 7.53
C GLN A 152 5.40 -6.76 7.26
N ALA A 153 4.35 -7.50 6.90
CA ALA A 153 3.02 -6.92 6.69
C ALA A 153 2.42 -6.57 8.05
N GLU A 154 2.31 -5.28 8.34
CA GLU A 154 1.73 -4.75 9.58
C GLU A 154 0.49 -3.92 9.27
N PRO A 155 -0.56 -3.96 10.11
CA PRO A 155 -1.74 -3.15 9.91
C PRO A 155 -1.42 -1.67 10.15
N HIS A 156 -1.71 -0.85 9.15
CA HIS A 156 -1.56 0.60 9.23
C HIS A 156 -2.92 1.28 9.10
N LEU A 157 -3.09 2.39 9.80
CA LEU A 157 -4.11 3.37 9.45
C LEU A 157 -3.63 4.14 8.22
N ILE A 158 -4.43 4.14 7.17
CA ILE A 158 -4.23 4.93 5.96
C ILE A 158 -5.26 6.05 5.96
N LEU A 159 -4.79 7.29 5.97
CA LEU A 159 -5.60 8.51 5.93
C LEU A 159 -5.38 9.19 4.58
N MET A 160 -6.47 9.39 3.83
CA MET A 160 -6.45 10.14 2.58
C MET A 160 -7.22 11.44 2.78
N ILE A 161 -6.57 12.56 2.50
CA ILE A 161 -7.15 13.90 2.56
C ILE A 161 -7.37 14.39 1.13
N PHE A 162 -8.60 14.74 0.80
CA PHE A 162 -9.01 15.24 -0.52
C PHE A 162 -9.21 16.76 -0.45
N TYR A 163 -8.50 17.50 -1.30
CA TYR A 163 -8.46 18.96 -1.34
C TYR A 163 -8.51 19.49 -2.78
#